data_AF-A0A947VW40-F1
#
_entry.id   AF-A0A947VW40-F1
#
_cell.length_a   1.000
_cell.length_b   1.000
_cell.length_c   1.000
_cell.angle_alpha   90.00
_cell.angle_beta   90.00
_cell.angle_gamma   90.00
#
_symmetry.space_group_name_H-M   'P 1'
#
loop_
_entity.id
_entity.type
_entity.pdbx_description
1 polymer ?
#
loop_
_entity_poly.entity_id
_entity_poly.type
_entity_poly.pdbx_seq_one_letter_code
_entity_poly.pdbx_strand_id
1 'polypeptide(L)'
;MKKHKIAKEVKDQIIDRIKNQGISVSQAAKEHGISTNTIYTWLSRKTEGSPGLLEIAKLRKENHALKELIGEITLQMSRSQKKI
;
A
#
# COMPACT_ATOMS: atom_id res chain seq x y z
N MET A 1 -9.19 9.59 31.99
CA MET A 1 -10.15 9.69 30.87
C MET A 1 -10.53 8.28 30.42
N LYS A 2 -11.83 7.93 30.40
CA LYS A 2 -12.29 6.61 29.93
C LYS A 2 -12.12 6.53 28.42
N LYS A 3 -11.29 5.58 27.96
CA LYS A 3 -11.04 5.33 26.54
C LYS A 3 -12.22 4.54 25.98
N HIS A 4 -13.11 5.21 25.28
CA HIS A 4 -14.22 4.56 24.59
C HIS A 4 -13.67 3.89 23.32
N LYS A 5 -13.81 2.56 23.25
CA LYS A 5 -13.34 1.78 22.10
C LYS A 5 -14.49 1.61 21.14
N ILE A 6 -14.35 2.14 19.92
CA ILE A 6 -15.31 1.92 18.85
C ILE A 6 -15.20 0.46 18.41
N ALA A 7 -16.36 -0.19 18.22
CA ALA A 7 -16.44 -1.56 17.75
C ALA A 7 -15.74 -1.72 16.39
N LYS A 8 -15.09 -2.87 16.17
CA LYS A 8 -14.32 -3.11 14.95
C LYS A 8 -15.22 -3.07 13.72
N GLU A 9 -16.43 -3.62 13.79
CA GLU A 9 -17.40 -3.64 12.69
C GLU A 9 -17.79 -2.23 12.25
N VAL A 10 -18.07 -1.33 13.20
CA VAL A 10 -18.42 0.07 12.91
C VAL A 10 -17.26 0.80 12.24
N LYS A 11 -16.04 0.57 12.74
CA LYS A 11 -14.82 1.12 12.12
C LYS A 11 -14.65 0.61 10.68
N ASP A 12 -14.84 -0.68 10.45
CA ASP A 12 -14.67 -1.28 9.13
C ASP A 12 -15.73 -0.77 8.14
N GLN A 13 -16.98 -0.65 8.57
CA GLN A 13 -18.06 -0.04 7.80
C GLN A 13 -17.72 1.41 7.40
N ILE A 14 -17.27 2.24 8.33
CA ILE A 14 -16.93 3.65 8.05
C ILE A 14 -15.82 3.73 6.99
N ILE A 15 -14.78 2.90 7.12
CA ILE A 15 -13.67 2.89 6.16
C ILE A 15 -14.13 2.41 4.78
N ASP A 16 -15.01 1.42 4.74
CA ASP A 16 -15.59 0.91 3.49
C ASP A 16 -16.38 2.00 2.75
N ARG A 17 -17.23 2.75 3.46
CA ARG A 17 -18.00 3.86 2.87
C ARG A 17 -17.09 4.98 2.34
N ILE A 18 -15.97 5.25 3.01
CA ILE A 18 -15.00 6.27 2.55
C ILE A 18 -14.26 5.78 1.30
N LYS A 19 -13.82 4.51 1.26
CA LYS A 19 -13.01 3.98 0.15
C LYS A 19 -13.84 3.58 -1.08
N ASN A 20 -15.00 2.97 -0.86
CA ASN A 20 -15.77 2.31 -1.90
C ASN A 20 -17.03 3.09 -2.30
N GLN A 21 -17.61 3.89 -1.39
CA GLN A 21 -18.82 4.69 -1.67
C GLN A 21 -18.51 6.18 -1.91
N GLY A 22 -17.24 6.59 -1.82
CA GLY A 22 -16.80 7.96 -2.13
C GLY A 22 -17.24 9.02 -1.13
N ILE A 23 -17.67 8.65 0.08
CA ILE A 23 -18.08 9.60 1.11
C ILE A 23 -16.84 10.31 1.68
N SER A 24 -16.91 11.62 1.87
CA SER A 24 -15.80 12.39 2.44
C SER A 24 -15.59 12.05 3.93
N VAL A 25 -14.33 12.16 4.38
CA VAL A 25 -13.97 11.94 5.79
C VAL A 25 -14.77 12.86 6.72
N SER A 26 -15.01 14.11 6.32
CA SER A 26 -15.79 15.09 7.07
C SER A 26 -17.26 14.68 7.21
N GLN A 27 -17.85 14.12 6.15
CA GLN A 27 -19.24 13.64 6.18
C GLN A 27 -19.36 12.40 7.06
N ALA A 28 -18.47 11.42 6.90
CA ALA A 28 -18.44 10.22 7.74
C ALA A 28 -18.20 10.54 9.22
N ALA A 29 -17.35 11.53 9.52
CA ALA A 29 -17.12 12.04 10.87
C ALA A 29 -18.40 12.59 11.50
N LYS A 30 -19.15 13.40 10.75
CA LYS A 30 -20.40 14.03 11.19
C LYS A 30 -21.51 12.99 11.41
N GLU A 31 -21.67 12.06 10.48
CA GLU A 31 -22.72 11.02 10.54
C GLU A 31 -22.53 10.06 11.72
N HIS A 32 -21.29 9.71 12.03
CA HIS A 32 -20.98 8.72 13.06
C HIS A 32 -20.51 9.34 14.39
N GLY A 33 -20.47 10.67 14.51
CA GLY A 33 -20.07 11.37 15.74
C GLY A 33 -18.60 11.16 16.12
N ILE A 34 -17.72 10.98 15.13
CA ILE A 34 -16.30 10.67 15.33
C ILE A 34 -15.45 11.84 14.84
N SER A 35 -14.38 12.17 15.56
CA SER A 35 -13.43 13.17 15.07
C SER A 35 -12.78 12.74 13.75
N THR A 36 -12.66 13.67 12.80
CA THR A 36 -11.96 13.46 11.53
C THR A 36 -10.54 12.92 11.75
N ASN A 37 -9.82 13.41 12.76
CA ASN A 37 -8.49 12.93 13.13
C ASN A 37 -8.45 11.42 13.47
N THR A 38 -9.49 10.90 14.12
CA THR A 38 -9.60 9.47 14.44
C THR A 38 -9.75 8.65 13.16
N ILE A 39 -10.55 9.14 12.20
CA ILE A 39 -10.73 8.48 10.89
C ILE A 39 -9.43 8.50 10.09
N TYR A 40 -8.72 9.64 10.03
CA TYR A 40 -7.40 9.71 9.41
C TYR A 40 -6.39 8.76 10.04
N THR A 41 -6.40 8.63 11.38
CA THR A 41 -5.57 7.67 12.10
C THR A 41 -5.89 6.21 11.72
N TRP A 42 -7.16 5.91 11.40
CA TRP A 42 -7.53 4.57 10.93
C TRP A 42 -7.14 4.31 9.48
N LEU A 43 -7.31 5.31 8.62
CA LEU A 43 -6.89 5.24 7.21
C LEU A 43 -5.38 5.09 7.10
N SER A 44 -4.61 5.82 7.91
CA SER A 44 -3.15 5.73 7.95
C SER A 44 -2.65 4.41 8.54
N ARG A 45 -3.37 3.83 9.51
CA ARG A 45 -3.02 2.50 10.03
C ARG A 45 -3.39 1.36 9.09
N LYS A 46 -4.44 1.51 8.27
CA LYS A 46 -4.83 0.55 7.22
C LYS A 46 -3.98 0.67 5.94
N THR A 47 -2.88 1.43 5.94
CA THR A 47 -1.85 1.32 4.89
C THR A 47 -0.97 0.06 5.07
N GLU A 48 -1.47 -0.97 5.77
CA GLU A 48 -0.93 -2.33 5.87
C GLU A 48 -0.62 -3.00 4.51
N GLY A 49 -0.98 -2.38 3.38
CA GLY A 49 -0.53 -2.77 2.03
C GLY A 49 0.78 -2.11 1.57
N SER A 50 1.43 -1.27 2.39
CA SER A 50 2.79 -0.81 2.10
C SER A 50 3.73 -1.98 2.39
N PRO A 51 4.45 -2.50 1.39
CA PRO A 51 5.37 -3.61 1.62
C PRO A 51 6.31 -3.24 2.76
N GLY A 52 6.49 -4.17 3.69
CA GLY A 52 7.39 -3.95 4.82
C GLY A 52 8.78 -3.61 4.31
N LEU A 53 9.59 -2.89 5.10
CA LEU A 53 10.94 -2.48 4.67
C LEU A 53 11.78 -3.67 4.18
N LEU A 54 11.60 -4.85 4.79
CA LEU A 54 12.22 -6.12 4.40
C LEU A 54 11.73 -6.63 3.04
N GLU A 55 10.43 -6.52 2.76
CA GLU A 55 9.83 -6.90 1.48
C GLU A 55 10.30 -5.96 0.37
N ILE A 56 10.38 -4.66 0.64
CA ILE A 56 10.98 -3.66 -0.28
C ILE A 56 12.45 -4.00 -0.57
N ALA A 57 13.23 -4.35 0.45
CA ALA A 57 14.63 -4.73 0.28
C ALA A 57 14.78 -6.02 -0.55
N LYS A 58 13.93 -7.02 -0.30
CA LYS A 58 13.87 -8.27 -1.06
C LYS A 58 13.51 -8.01 -2.53
N LEU A 59 12.45 -7.26 -2.78
CA LEU A 59 12.02 -6.87 -4.14
C LEU A 59 13.11 -6.10 -4.90
N ARG A 60 13.83 -5.19 -4.22
CA ARG A 60 14.96 -4.48 -4.84
C ARG A 60 16.09 -5.42 -5.24
N LYS A 61 16.43 -6.39 -4.40
CA LYS A 61 17.47 -7.39 -4.69
C LYS A 61 17.06 -8.29 -5.85
N GLU A 62 15.82 -8.77 -5.87
CA GLU A 62 15.27 -9.57 -6.97
C GLU A 62 15.27 -8.78 -8.29
N ASN A 63 14.84 -7.52 -8.26
CA ASN A 63 14.85 -6.65 -9.45
C ASN A 63 16.26 -6.42 -9.99
N HIS A 64 17.24 -6.25 -9.11
CA HIS A 64 18.63 -6.09 -9.50
C HIS A 64 19.19 -7.34 -10.20
N ALA A 65 19.00 -8.52 -9.59
CA ALA A 65 19.45 -9.79 -10.18
C ALA A 65 18.82 -10.06 -11.55
N LEU A 66 17.52 -9.75 -11.71
CA LEU A 66 16.83 -9.86 -12.99
C LEU A 66 17.44 -8.94 -14.06
N LYS A 67 17.79 -7.71 -13.69
CA LYS A 67 18.43 -6.75 -14.62
C LYS A 67 19.82 -7.21 -15.04
N GLU A 68 20.60 -7.77 -14.12
CA GLU A 68 21.93 -8.34 -14.45
C GLU A 68 21.81 -9.48 -15.46
N LEU A 69 20.88 -10.42 -15.21
CA LEU A 69 20.62 -11.54 -16.11
C LEU A 69 20.19 -11.07 -17.51
N ILE A 70 19.28 -10.11 -17.59
CA ILE A 70 18.85 -9.52 -18.87
C ILE A 70 20.03 -8.85 -19.58
N GLY A 71 20.89 -8.14 -18.84
CA GLY A 71 22.09 -7.50 -19.38
C GLY A 71 23.04 -8.51 -20.00
N GLU A 72 23.31 -9.63 -19.32
CA GLU A 72 24.17 -10.70 -19.81
C GLU A 72 23.60 -11.34 -21.08
N ILE A 73 22.32 -11.70 -21.08
CA ILE A 73 21.63 -12.28 -22.24
C ILE A 73 21.68 -11.32 -23.43
N THR A 74 21.40 -10.04 -23.20
CA THR A 74 21.43 -9.01 -24.25
C THR A 74 22.83 -8.86 -24.84
N LEU A 75 23.86 -8.90 -24.00
CA LEU A 75 25.25 -8.86 -24.45
C LEU A 75 25.61 -10.07 -25.30
N GLN A 76 25.24 -11.28 -24.87
CA GLN A 76 25.45 -12.52 -25.62
C GLN A 76 24.74 -12.50 -26.98
N MET A 77 23.49 -12.04 -27.02
CA MET A 77 22.74 -11.87 -28.28
C MET A 77 23.43 -10.88 -29.22
N SER A 78 23.86 -9.72 -28.71
CA SER A 78 24.55 -8.71 -29.53
C SER A 78 25.88 -9.21 -30.10
N ARG A 79 26.65 -9.98 -29.31
CA ARG A 79 27.92 -10.59 -29.74
C ARG A 79 27.68 -11.69 -30.78
N SER A 80 26.60 -12.46 -30.64
CA SER A 80 26.22 -13.51 -31.59
C SER A 80 25.76 -12.91 -32.93
N GLN A 81 25.03 -11.80 -32.91
CA GLN A 81 24.58 -11.08 -34.11
C GLN A 81 25.72 -10.37 -34.86
N LYS A 82 26.77 -9.90 -34.15
CA LYS A 82 27.96 -9.27 -34.77
C LYS A 82 28.95 -10.25 -35.39
N LYS A 83 28.78 -11.56 -35.21
CA LYS A 83 29.65 -12.61 -35.77
C LYS A 83 29.21 -13.08 -37.18
N ILE A 84 28.37 -12.30 -37.85
CA ILE A 84 27.92 -12.52 -39.24
C ILE A 84 28.57 -11.45 -40.12
#